data_AF-A0A925S3W5-F1
#
_entry.id   AF-A0A925S3W5-F1
#
_cell.length_a   1.000
_cell.length_b   1.000
_cell.length_c   1.000
_cell.angle_alpha   90.00
_cell.angle_beta   90.00
_cell.angle_gamma   90.00
#
_symmetry.space_group_name_H-M   'P 1'
#
loop_
_entity.id
_entity.type
_entity.pdbx_description
1 polymer ?
#
loop_
_entity_poly.entity_id
_entity_poly.type
_entity_poly.pdbx_seq_one_letter_code
_entity_poly.pdbx_strand_id
1 'polypeptide(L)'
;MTIKIGINGFGRIGRMVFRAAVQNFNDIEIVGINDLLEPDYLAYMLQYDSVHGRFKGDVSVDGHTLIVNGKKIRLTAERDPAALKWNEVGADIVVEATGLFLDKAGGEKHLAAGAKKVIMSAPSKDDTPMFVYGVNHASYKGEAIISNASCTTNCLAPLAKVLNDKFGIEKGLMTTVHAYTNDQRVQDLPHSDLYRAR
;
A
#
# COMPACT_ATOMS: atom_id res chain seq x y z
N MET A 1 -16.77 -14.92 4.26
CA MET A 1 -16.75 -13.69 5.09
C MET A 1 -15.93 -12.68 4.31
N THR A 2 -16.46 -11.50 4.01
CA THR A 2 -15.77 -10.51 3.17
C THR A 2 -14.87 -9.64 4.03
N ILE A 3 -13.59 -9.51 3.64
CA ILE A 3 -12.61 -8.65 4.31
C ILE A 3 -12.76 -7.22 3.76
N LYS A 4 -12.97 -6.25 4.64
CA LYS A 4 -13.11 -4.84 4.26
C LYS A 4 -11.80 -4.09 4.42
N ILE A 5 -11.37 -3.43 3.36
CA ILE A 5 -10.08 -2.73 3.30
C ILE A 5 -10.26 -1.23 3.12
N GLY A 6 -9.56 -0.45 3.94
CA GLY A 6 -9.29 0.97 3.72
C GLY A 6 -7.91 1.16 3.08
N ILE A 7 -7.75 2.18 2.23
CA ILE A 7 -6.46 2.52 1.62
C ILE A 7 -6.09 3.95 2.00
N ASN A 8 -4.97 4.15 2.69
CA ASN A 8 -4.43 5.48 2.96
C ASN A 8 -3.29 5.77 1.97
N GLY A 9 -3.44 6.79 1.14
CA GLY A 9 -2.54 7.10 0.02
C GLY A 9 -2.93 6.36 -1.26
N PHE A 10 -3.51 7.08 -2.21
CA PHE A 10 -3.97 6.55 -3.49
C PHE A 10 -3.00 6.84 -4.64
N GLY A 11 -1.71 6.77 -4.31
CA GLY A 11 -0.59 6.79 -5.26
C GLY A 11 -0.48 5.49 -6.06
N ARG A 12 0.72 5.23 -6.61
CA ARG A 12 0.99 4.04 -7.45
C ARG A 12 0.60 2.74 -6.75
N ILE A 13 1.08 2.52 -5.52
CA ILE A 13 0.80 1.28 -4.77
C ILE A 13 -0.66 1.18 -4.35
N GLY A 14 -1.23 2.24 -3.77
CA GLY A 14 -2.65 2.25 -3.36
C GLY A 14 -3.60 1.91 -4.50
N ARG A 15 -3.38 2.46 -5.71
CA ARG A 15 -4.19 2.10 -6.89
C ARG A 15 -3.97 0.67 -7.36
N MET A 16 -2.74 0.15 -7.29
CA MET A 16 -2.49 -1.26 -7.66
C MET A 16 -3.12 -2.24 -6.66
N VAL A 17 -3.10 -1.92 -5.36
CA VAL A 17 -3.84 -2.66 -4.34
C VAL A 17 -5.34 -2.66 -4.65
N PHE A 18 -5.90 -1.49 -4.96
CA PHE A 18 -7.30 -1.36 -5.36
C PHE A 18 -7.62 -2.22 -6.59
N ARG A 19 -6.82 -2.10 -7.66
CA ARG A 19 -7.05 -2.87 -8.89
C ARG A 19 -6.97 -4.37 -8.64
N ALA A 20 -5.97 -4.83 -7.89
CA ALA A 20 -5.82 -6.23 -7.53
C ALA A 20 -7.02 -6.73 -6.72
N ALA A 21 -7.46 -5.97 -5.70
CA ALA A 21 -8.62 -6.31 -4.88
C ALA A 21 -9.89 -6.50 -5.73
N VAL A 22 -10.18 -5.59 -6.66
CA VAL A 22 -11.39 -5.66 -7.48
C VAL A 22 -11.32 -6.73 -8.58
N GLN A 23 -10.14 -6.97 -9.15
CA GLN A 23 -9.99 -7.82 -10.34
C GLN A 23 -9.67 -9.27 -10.01
N ASN A 24 -9.05 -9.55 -8.88
CA ASN A 24 -8.49 -10.87 -8.57
C ASN A 24 -9.13 -11.54 -7.34
N PHE A 25 -9.90 -10.82 -6.54
CA PHE A 25 -10.46 -11.33 -5.29
C PHE A 25 -11.97 -11.08 -5.22
N ASN A 26 -12.73 -12.09 -4.78
CA ASN A 26 -14.19 -12.01 -4.61
C ASN A 26 -14.60 -11.84 -3.14
N ASP A 27 -13.65 -12.03 -2.22
CA ASP A 27 -13.79 -11.97 -0.77
C ASP A 27 -13.17 -10.70 -0.15
N ILE A 28 -12.69 -9.76 -1.00
CA ILE A 28 -12.16 -8.46 -0.59
C ILE A 28 -13.06 -7.33 -1.09
N GLU A 29 -13.31 -6.35 -0.24
CA GLU A 29 -14.04 -5.14 -0.57
C GLU A 29 -13.26 -3.90 -0.13
N ILE A 30 -13.04 -2.95 -1.03
CA ILE A 30 -12.50 -1.64 -0.68
C ILE A 30 -13.67 -0.76 -0.21
N VAL A 31 -13.62 -0.28 1.02
CA VAL A 31 -14.72 0.49 1.64
C VAL A 31 -14.38 1.97 1.84
N GLY A 32 -13.10 2.32 1.81
CA GLY A 32 -12.67 3.71 1.90
C GLY A 32 -11.27 3.95 1.34
N ILE A 33 -11.07 5.15 0.80
CA ILE A 33 -9.78 5.63 0.29
C ILE A 33 -9.55 7.03 0.85
N ASN A 34 -8.33 7.28 1.33
CA ASN A 34 -7.89 8.60 1.72
C ASN A 34 -6.73 9.07 0.84
N ASP A 35 -6.85 10.26 0.26
CA ASP A 35 -5.78 10.95 -0.46
C ASP A 35 -6.08 12.45 -0.51
N LEU A 36 -5.07 13.30 -0.69
CA LEU A 36 -5.25 14.76 -0.66
C LEU A 36 -5.72 15.35 -1.99
N LEU A 37 -5.89 14.51 -3.02
CA LEU A 37 -6.37 14.91 -4.33
C LEU A 37 -7.90 14.86 -4.41
N GLU A 38 -8.45 15.69 -5.29
CA GLU A 38 -9.89 15.76 -5.51
C GLU A 38 -10.47 14.44 -6.07
N PRO A 39 -11.72 14.08 -5.71
CA PRO A 39 -12.37 12.84 -6.13
C PRO A 39 -12.28 12.49 -7.62
N ASP A 40 -12.57 13.46 -8.50
CA ASP A 40 -12.53 13.25 -9.95
C ASP A 40 -11.12 12.93 -10.45
N TYR A 41 -10.09 13.50 -9.80
CA TYR A 41 -8.70 13.23 -10.13
C TYR A 41 -8.29 11.82 -9.70
N LEU A 42 -8.73 11.38 -8.51
CA LEU A 42 -8.53 10.00 -8.05
C LEU A 42 -9.18 8.98 -8.98
N ALA A 43 -10.41 9.26 -9.42
CA ALA A 43 -11.12 8.42 -10.39
C ALA A 43 -10.39 8.35 -11.73
N TYR A 44 -9.94 9.50 -12.27
CA TYR A 44 -9.15 9.56 -13.49
C TYR A 44 -7.85 8.73 -13.39
N MET A 45 -7.10 8.90 -12.30
CA MET A 45 -5.85 8.16 -12.05
C MET A 45 -6.07 6.66 -11.84
N LEU A 46 -7.25 6.25 -11.37
CA LEU A 46 -7.65 4.85 -11.31
C LEU A 46 -8.00 4.32 -12.71
N GLN A 47 -8.76 5.06 -13.51
CA GLN A 47 -9.19 4.65 -14.85
C GLN A 47 -8.01 4.49 -15.82
N TYR A 48 -7.04 5.41 -15.77
CA TYR A 48 -5.94 5.48 -16.74
C TYR A 48 -4.58 5.32 -16.05
N ASP A 49 -3.86 4.26 -16.41
CA ASP A 49 -2.50 4.00 -15.91
C ASP A 49 -1.53 3.80 -17.07
N SER A 50 -0.47 4.60 -17.11
CA SER A 50 0.50 4.58 -18.22
C SER A 50 1.29 3.28 -18.34
N VAL A 51 1.46 2.53 -17.24
CA VAL A 51 2.23 1.27 -17.22
C VAL A 51 1.30 0.06 -17.27
N HIS A 52 0.19 0.10 -16.54
CA HIS A 52 -0.72 -1.04 -16.38
C HIS A 52 -1.99 -0.94 -17.21
N GLY A 53 -2.10 0.07 -18.07
CA GLY A 53 -3.22 0.27 -18.97
C GLY A 53 -4.51 0.71 -18.28
N ARG A 54 -5.61 0.66 -19.04
CA ARG A 54 -6.93 1.08 -18.57
C ARG A 54 -7.49 0.11 -17.54
N PHE A 55 -8.16 0.66 -16.53
CA PHE A 55 -8.93 -0.14 -15.59
C PHE A 55 -10.09 -0.84 -16.31
N LYS A 56 -10.31 -2.11 -15.96
CA LYS A 56 -11.37 -2.94 -16.53
C LYS A 56 -12.59 -2.91 -15.61
N GLY A 57 -13.36 -1.84 -15.69
CA GLY A 57 -14.57 -1.64 -14.90
C GLY A 57 -15.09 -0.22 -15.00
N ASP A 58 -16.32 -0.03 -14.54
CA ASP A 58 -16.95 1.28 -14.50
C ASP A 58 -16.48 2.04 -13.27
N VAL A 59 -16.11 3.30 -13.47
CA VAL A 59 -15.66 4.20 -12.40
C VAL A 59 -16.36 5.53 -12.58
N SER A 60 -17.08 5.98 -11.55
CA SER A 60 -17.69 7.31 -11.49
C SER A 60 -17.56 7.90 -10.09
N VAL A 61 -17.88 9.18 -9.94
CA VAL A 61 -17.81 9.90 -8.67
C VAL A 61 -19.17 10.53 -8.40
N ASP A 62 -19.59 10.48 -7.13
CA ASP A 62 -20.76 11.17 -6.59
C ASP A 62 -20.34 11.88 -5.30
N GLY A 63 -19.98 13.17 -5.42
CA GLY A 63 -19.42 13.97 -4.33
C GLY A 63 -18.15 13.34 -3.74
N HIS A 64 -18.20 12.95 -2.47
CA HIS A 64 -17.10 12.26 -1.78
C HIS A 64 -17.21 10.72 -1.82
N THR A 65 -17.89 10.19 -2.84
CA THR A 65 -18.05 8.74 -3.03
C THR A 65 -17.51 8.35 -4.40
N LEU A 66 -16.55 7.43 -4.41
CA LEU A 66 -16.15 6.72 -5.62
C LEU A 66 -17.10 5.55 -5.84
N ILE A 67 -17.63 5.41 -7.05
CA ILE A 67 -18.48 4.30 -7.44
C ILE A 67 -17.70 3.44 -8.42
N VAL A 68 -17.39 2.20 -8.04
CA VAL A 68 -16.69 1.25 -8.91
C VAL A 68 -17.52 -0.01 -9.09
N ASN A 69 -17.88 -0.32 -10.34
CA ASN A 69 -18.77 -1.45 -10.67
C ASN A 69 -20.05 -1.47 -9.81
N GLY A 70 -20.64 -0.29 -9.57
CA GLY A 70 -21.83 -0.10 -8.73
C GLY A 70 -21.60 -0.10 -7.22
N LYS A 71 -20.39 -0.39 -6.73
CA LYS A 71 -20.05 -0.35 -5.30
C LYS A 71 -19.61 1.05 -4.87
N LYS A 72 -20.16 1.53 -3.75
CA LYS A 72 -19.85 2.84 -3.17
C LYS A 72 -18.65 2.75 -2.22
N ILE A 73 -17.70 3.66 -2.36
CA ILE A 73 -16.45 3.72 -1.62
C ILE A 73 -16.25 5.15 -1.12
N ARG A 74 -16.10 5.32 0.20
CA ARG A 74 -15.90 6.66 0.77
C ARG A 74 -14.55 7.23 0.37
N LEU A 75 -14.53 8.47 -0.09
CA LEU A 75 -13.32 9.25 -0.31
C LEU A 75 -13.15 10.28 0.79
N THR A 76 -11.93 10.43 1.31
CA THR A 76 -11.57 11.47 2.27
C THR A 76 -10.25 12.13 1.87
N ALA A 77 -10.01 13.34 2.40
CA ALA A 77 -8.78 14.11 2.19
C ALA A 77 -8.17 14.57 3.53
N GLU A 78 -7.99 13.62 4.45
CA GLU A 78 -7.49 13.88 5.80
C GLU A 78 -6.00 13.67 5.91
N ARG A 79 -5.32 14.62 6.58
CA ARG A 79 -3.86 14.58 6.79
C ARG A 79 -3.45 13.76 8.01
N ASP A 80 -4.30 13.72 9.04
CA ASP A 80 -4.01 12.96 10.25
C ASP A 80 -4.73 11.61 10.21
N PRO A 81 -4.00 10.48 10.18
CA PRO A 81 -4.59 9.15 10.15
C PRO A 81 -5.60 8.84 11.25
N ALA A 82 -5.47 9.50 12.42
CA ALA A 82 -6.39 9.31 13.55
C ALA A 82 -7.78 9.90 13.30
N ALA A 83 -7.92 10.85 12.38
CA ALA A 83 -9.18 11.51 12.04
C ALA A 83 -9.98 10.77 10.94
N LEU A 84 -9.43 9.68 10.38
CA LEU A 84 -10.00 9.00 9.21
C LEU A 84 -11.29 8.22 9.47
N LYS A 85 -11.63 7.95 10.74
CA LYS A 85 -12.89 7.29 11.14
C LYS A 85 -13.18 6.02 10.32
N TRP A 86 -12.22 5.10 10.28
CA TRP A 86 -12.32 3.82 9.57
C TRP A 86 -13.45 2.93 10.05
N ASN A 87 -13.82 3.04 11.33
CA ASN A 87 -14.98 2.37 11.91
C ASN A 87 -16.31 2.71 11.19
N GLU A 88 -16.49 3.95 10.72
CA GLU A 88 -17.74 4.38 10.06
C GLU A 88 -17.98 3.67 8.71
N VAL A 89 -16.92 3.21 8.05
CA VAL A 89 -17.01 2.39 6.82
C VAL A 89 -16.76 0.91 7.08
N GLY A 90 -16.52 0.54 8.34
CA GLY A 90 -16.27 -0.83 8.77
C GLY A 90 -15.01 -1.44 8.16
N ALA A 91 -13.95 -0.66 7.96
CA ALA A 91 -12.68 -1.19 7.46
C ALA A 91 -12.02 -2.10 8.51
N ASP A 92 -11.77 -3.36 8.17
CA ASP A 92 -11.07 -4.30 9.04
C ASP A 92 -9.55 -4.08 8.96
N ILE A 93 -9.05 -3.87 7.74
CA ILE A 93 -7.62 -3.71 7.46
C ILE A 93 -7.40 -2.38 6.75
N VAL A 94 -6.35 -1.65 7.11
CA VAL A 94 -5.89 -0.48 6.37
C VAL A 94 -4.56 -0.79 5.70
N VAL A 95 -4.46 -0.47 4.41
CA VAL A 95 -3.18 -0.44 3.69
C VAL A 95 -2.63 0.98 3.75
N GLU A 96 -1.51 1.13 4.44
CA GLU A 96 -0.76 2.38 4.54
C GLU A 96 0.21 2.49 3.36
N ALA A 97 -0.18 3.29 2.36
CA ALA A 97 0.47 3.47 1.08
C ALA A 97 0.87 4.91 0.76
N THR A 98 0.89 5.79 1.77
CA THR A 98 1.41 7.16 1.66
C THR A 98 2.94 7.18 1.66
N GLY A 99 3.58 6.20 2.31
CA GLY A 99 5.02 6.20 2.58
C GLY A 99 5.44 7.12 3.74
N LEU A 100 4.49 7.75 4.44
CA LEU A 100 4.76 8.69 5.52
C LEU A 100 4.72 8.00 6.90
N PHE A 101 3.70 7.19 7.15
CA PHE A 101 3.40 6.56 8.45
C PHE A 101 3.99 5.16 8.53
N LEU A 102 5.32 5.07 8.41
CA LEU A 102 6.08 3.81 8.34
C LEU A 102 6.68 3.39 9.68
N ASP A 103 5.97 3.65 10.78
CA ASP A 103 6.33 3.23 12.13
C ASP A 103 5.08 2.83 12.91
N LYS A 104 5.28 2.15 14.05
CA LYS A 104 4.21 1.65 14.90
C LYS A 104 3.28 2.78 15.34
N ALA A 105 3.83 3.94 15.71
CA ALA A 105 3.05 5.10 16.13
C ALA A 105 2.13 5.62 15.01
N GLY A 106 2.61 5.68 13.78
CA GLY A 106 1.82 6.02 12.60
C GLY A 106 0.72 5.00 12.32
N GLY A 107 1.03 3.70 12.41
CA GLY A 107 0.04 2.63 12.28
C GLY A 107 -1.02 2.65 13.38
N GLU A 108 -0.64 2.92 14.63
CA GLU A 108 -1.56 3.01 15.77
C GLU A 108 -2.64 4.08 15.57
N LYS A 109 -2.35 5.15 14.83
CA LYS A 109 -3.36 6.16 14.48
C LYS A 109 -4.50 5.58 13.65
N HIS A 110 -4.22 4.66 12.72
CA HIS A 110 -5.30 3.98 11.98
C HIS A 110 -6.11 3.03 12.85
N LEU A 111 -5.47 2.38 13.82
CA LEU A 111 -6.18 1.56 14.81
C LEU A 111 -7.08 2.43 15.69
N ALA A 112 -6.60 3.59 16.14
CA ALA A 112 -7.38 4.57 16.88
C ALA A 112 -8.56 5.13 16.07
N ALA A 113 -8.41 5.26 14.75
CA ALA A 113 -9.50 5.60 13.83
C ALA A 113 -10.49 4.43 13.59
N GLY A 114 -10.27 3.25 14.18
CA GLY A 114 -11.21 2.15 14.19
C GLY A 114 -10.94 0.99 13.23
N ALA A 115 -9.78 0.99 12.55
CA ALA A 115 -9.33 -0.20 11.83
C ALA A 115 -8.87 -1.28 12.82
N LYS A 116 -8.96 -2.56 12.45
CA LYS A 116 -8.49 -3.66 13.31
C LYS A 116 -7.03 -3.99 13.07
N LYS A 117 -6.56 -3.83 11.82
CA LYS A 117 -5.17 -4.10 11.42
C LYS A 117 -4.65 -3.08 10.42
N VAL A 118 -3.33 -2.95 10.34
CA VAL A 118 -2.61 -2.07 9.41
C VAL A 118 -1.49 -2.83 8.72
N ILE A 119 -1.39 -2.64 7.41
CA ILE A 119 -0.31 -3.17 6.58
C ILE A 119 0.42 -2.00 5.94
N MET A 120 1.67 -1.77 6.31
CA MET A 120 2.54 -0.81 5.65
C MET A 120 3.04 -1.38 4.33
N SER A 121 2.98 -0.58 3.27
CA SER A 121 3.44 -0.98 1.92
C SER A 121 4.93 -0.71 1.66
N ALA A 122 5.68 -0.36 2.70
CA ALA A 122 7.12 -0.12 2.66
C ALA A 122 7.79 -0.65 3.94
N PRO A 123 9.14 -0.75 3.98
CA PRO A 123 9.86 -1.11 5.20
C PRO A 123 9.50 -0.18 6.37
N SER A 124 9.31 -0.77 7.54
CA SER A 124 9.16 0.00 8.77
C SER A 124 10.46 0.72 9.14
N LYS A 125 10.33 1.85 9.84
CA LYS A 125 11.43 2.63 10.42
C LYS A 125 11.81 2.14 11.82
N ASP A 126 11.05 1.19 12.36
CA ASP A 126 11.22 0.59 13.67
C ASP A 126 11.15 -0.96 13.58
N ASP A 127 10.98 -1.61 14.73
CA ASP A 127 10.93 -3.06 14.89
C ASP A 127 9.57 -3.70 14.51
N THR A 128 8.68 -2.95 13.85
CA THR A 128 7.41 -3.49 13.34
C THR A 128 7.67 -4.76 12.50
N PRO A 129 6.99 -5.89 12.79
CA PRO A 129 7.22 -7.15 12.10
C PRO A 129 7.01 -7.05 10.59
N MET A 130 7.95 -7.60 9.84
CA MET A 130 7.98 -7.54 8.38
C MET A 130 7.81 -8.93 7.77
N PHE A 131 6.92 -9.02 6.79
CA PHE A 131 6.60 -10.28 6.14
C PHE A 131 6.75 -10.18 4.62
N VAL A 132 7.29 -11.24 4.04
CA VAL A 132 7.23 -11.55 2.61
C VAL A 132 6.37 -12.79 2.45
N TYR A 133 5.27 -12.62 1.72
CA TYR A 133 4.35 -13.72 1.44
C TYR A 133 5.08 -14.85 0.68
N GLY A 134 4.81 -16.10 1.06
CA GLY A 134 5.55 -17.27 0.56
C GLY A 134 6.92 -17.53 1.21
N VAL A 135 7.48 -16.59 1.98
CA VAL A 135 8.82 -16.76 2.61
C VAL A 135 8.71 -16.96 4.12
N ASN A 136 8.18 -15.98 4.85
CA ASN A 136 8.05 -16.00 6.31
C ASN A 136 6.64 -15.69 6.82
N HIS A 137 5.65 -15.46 5.94
CA HIS A 137 4.26 -15.18 6.34
C HIS A 137 3.63 -16.20 7.31
N ALA A 138 4.09 -17.47 7.31
CA ALA A 138 3.62 -18.48 8.25
C ALA A 138 3.99 -18.20 9.71
N SER A 139 4.96 -17.29 9.97
CA SER A 139 5.30 -16.86 11.32
C SER A 139 4.45 -15.69 11.82
N TYR A 140 3.48 -15.22 11.02
CA TYR A 140 2.53 -14.19 11.42
C TYR A 140 1.64 -14.72 12.57
N LYS A 141 1.63 -14.03 13.70
CA LYS A 141 0.91 -14.43 14.92
C LYS A 141 -0.35 -13.60 15.16
N GLY A 142 -0.79 -12.83 14.17
CA GLY A 142 -1.98 -12.00 14.26
C GLY A 142 -1.69 -10.56 14.68
N GLU A 143 -0.43 -10.10 14.58
CA GLU A 143 0.02 -8.75 14.89
C GLU A 143 -0.88 -7.71 14.21
N ALA A 144 -1.20 -6.65 14.96
CA ALA A 144 -2.12 -5.62 14.50
C ALA A 144 -1.50 -4.73 13.42
N ILE A 145 -0.18 -4.53 13.45
CA ILE A 145 0.55 -3.67 12.51
C ILE A 145 1.70 -4.50 11.96
N ILE A 146 1.80 -4.57 10.64
CA ILE A 146 2.87 -5.27 9.94
C ILE A 146 3.40 -4.46 8.76
N SER A 147 4.62 -4.75 8.33
CA SER A 147 5.18 -4.25 7.07
C SER A 147 5.20 -5.36 6.01
N ASN A 148 4.78 -5.02 4.78
CA ASN A 148 4.94 -5.87 3.60
C ASN A 148 6.31 -5.68 2.91
N ALA A 149 7.31 -5.23 3.67
CA ALA A 149 8.67 -4.98 3.21
C ALA A 149 8.76 -3.99 2.04
N SER A 150 9.84 -4.08 1.25
CA SER A 150 10.00 -3.36 -0.02
C SER A 150 9.75 -4.27 -1.22
N CYS A 151 9.56 -3.69 -2.41
CA CYS A 151 9.54 -4.41 -3.68
C CYS A 151 10.80 -5.28 -3.88
N THR A 152 11.98 -4.74 -3.60
CA THR A 152 13.26 -5.46 -3.74
C THR A 152 13.37 -6.59 -2.71
N THR A 153 12.90 -6.39 -1.47
CA THR A 153 12.88 -7.45 -0.46
C THR A 153 11.99 -8.61 -0.90
N ASN A 154 10.80 -8.31 -1.44
CA ASN A 154 9.89 -9.34 -1.97
C ASN A 154 10.51 -10.12 -3.15
N CYS A 155 11.33 -9.47 -3.98
CA CYS A 155 12.06 -10.11 -5.07
C CYS A 155 13.21 -11.00 -4.56
N LEU A 156 14.04 -10.49 -3.65
CA LEU A 156 15.25 -11.18 -3.19
C LEU A 156 14.95 -12.33 -2.22
N ALA A 157 14.01 -12.13 -1.30
CA ALA A 157 13.76 -13.04 -0.19
C ALA A 157 13.50 -14.51 -0.60
N PRO A 158 12.68 -14.83 -1.62
CA PRO A 158 12.49 -16.23 -2.03
C PRO A 158 13.76 -16.87 -2.59
N LEU A 159 14.57 -16.12 -3.36
CA LEU A 159 15.86 -16.61 -3.88
C LEU A 159 16.85 -16.86 -2.75
N ALA A 160 17.00 -15.88 -1.84
CA ALA A 160 17.87 -16.00 -0.68
C ALA A 160 17.46 -17.16 0.23
N LYS A 161 16.15 -17.35 0.44
CA LYS A 161 15.63 -18.48 1.24
C LYS A 161 16.02 -19.82 0.65
N VAL A 162 15.81 -20.05 -0.65
CA VAL A 162 16.15 -21.33 -1.29
C VAL A 162 17.65 -21.61 -1.18
N LEU A 163 18.49 -20.62 -1.46
CA LEU A 163 19.95 -20.78 -1.36
C LEU A 163 20.38 -21.06 0.08
N ASN A 164 19.84 -20.33 1.04
CA ASN A 164 20.18 -20.50 2.45
C ASN A 164 19.72 -21.86 2.99
N ASP A 165 18.48 -22.27 2.71
CA ASP A 165 17.91 -23.52 3.22
C ASP A 165 18.61 -24.76 2.61
N LYS A 166 19.13 -24.66 1.38
CA LYS A 166 19.77 -25.78 0.67
C LYS A 166 21.28 -25.84 0.85
N PHE A 167 21.94 -24.70 0.91
CA PHE A 167 23.41 -24.63 0.83
C PHE A 167 24.04 -23.85 1.99
N GLY A 168 23.27 -23.05 2.72
CA GLY A 168 23.78 -22.09 3.69
C GLY A 168 24.44 -20.89 3.01
N ILE A 169 24.03 -19.68 3.37
CA ILE A 169 24.69 -18.45 2.91
C ILE A 169 25.61 -17.95 4.01
N GLU A 170 26.91 -17.84 3.73
CA GLU A 170 27.86 -17.22 4.67
C GLU A 170 27.91 -15.69 4.48
N LYS A 171 27.91 -15.22 3.24
CA LYS A 171 27.88 -13.80 2.85
C LYS A 171 27.34 -13.63 1.43
N GLY A 172 26.81 -12.45 1.12
CA GLY A 172 26.33 -12.12 -0.21
C GLY A 172 26.31 -10.62 -0.46
N LEU A 173 26.49 -10.23 -1.72
CA LEU A 173 26.29 -8.86 -2.20
C LEU A 173 25.18 -8.91 -3.25
N MET A 174 24.21 -8.01 -3.15
CA MET A 174 23.11 -7.90 -4.10
C MET A 174 23.12 -6.52 -4.75
N THR A 175 22.83 -6.49 -6.05
CA THR A 175 22.60 -5.27 -6.80
C THR A 175 21.28 -5.40 -7.53
N THR A 176 20.41 -4.40 -7.38
CA THR A 176 19.18 -4.30 -8.14
C THR A 176 19.32 -3.20 -9.19
N VAL A 177 19.08 -3.53 -10.45
CA VAL A 177 18.83 -2.52 -11.48
C VAL A 177 17.36 -2.19 -11.42
N HIS A 178 17.04 -1.03 -10.84
CA HIS A 178 15.67 -0.68 -10.44
C HIS A 178 15.09 0.40 -11.34
N ALA A 179 13.81 0.29 -11.70
CA ALA A 179 13.09 1.35 -12.39
C ALA A 179 13.02 2.62 -11.52
N TYR A 180 12.98 3.80 -12.14
CA TYR A 180 12.83 5.02 -11.35
C TYR A 180 11.48 5.06 -10.64
N THR A 181 11.42 5.78 -9.53
CA THR A 181 10.20 5.93 -8.72
C THR A 181 9.85 7.40 -8.51
N ASN A 182 8.68 7.67 -7.93
CA ASN A 182 8.21 9.05 -7.68
C ASN A 182 9.08 9.85 -6.69
N ASP A 183 9.98 9.19 -5.96
CA ASP A 183 10.91 9.88 -5.06
C ASP A 183 12.03 10.61 -5.85
N GLN A 184 12.40 10.07 -7.02
CA GLN A 184 13.33 10.75 -7.95
C GLN A 184 12.66 11.95 -8.62
N ARG A 185 13.48 12.86 -9.12
CA ARG A 185 13.00 14.07 -9.81
C ARG A 185 13.00 13.85 -11.33
N VAL A 186 11.99 14.40 -12.00
CA VAL A 186 11.90 14.35 -13.48
C VAL A 186 12.85 15.38 -14.13
N GLN A 187 13.23 16.40 -13.37
CA GLN A 187 14.16 17.46 -13.73
C GLN A 187 15.08 17.69 -12.54
N ASP A 188 16.26 18.26 -12.76
CA ASP A 188 17.21 18.59 -11.69
C ASP A 188 16.55 19.53 -10.65
N LEU A 189 16.21 19.00 -9.47
CA LEU A 189 15.47 19.71 -8.41
C LEU A 189 16.01 19.33 -7.03
N PRO A 190 15.86 20.21 -6.01
CA PRO A 190 16.31 19.91 -4.65
C PRO A 190 15.75 18.60 -4.10
N HIS A 191 16.64 17.79 -3.54
CA HIS A 191 16.36 16.55 -2.84
C HIS A 191 17.46 16.31 -1.79
N SER A 192 17.13 15.64 -0.67
CA SER A 192 18.10 15.36 0.40
C SER A 192 19.21 14.39 -0.03
N ASP A 193 18.88 13.47 -0.93
CA ASP A 193 19.81 12.59 -1.65
C ASP A 193 20.18 13.23 -3.00
N LEU A 194 21.46 13.56 -3.18
CA LEU A 194 22.02 14.22 -4.36
C LEU A 194 21.88 13.39 -5.65
N TYR A 195 21.80 12.05 -5.55
CA TYR A 195 21.66 11.19 -6.72
C TYR A 195 20.20 11.08 -7.16
N ARG A 196 19.25 11.17 -6.23
CA ARG A 196 17.79 11.21 -6.54
C ARG A 196 17.31 12.60 -6.98
N ALA A 197 18.12 13.63 -6.76
CA ALA A 197 17.88 14.99 -7.23
C ALA A 197 17.95 15.13 -8.77
N ARG A 198 18.45 14.08 -9.46
CA ARG A 198 18.71 14.01 -10.90
C ARG A 198 17.61 13.26 -11.63
#